data_AF-A0A506TZ94-F1
#
_entry.id   AF-A0A506TZ94-F1
#
_cell.length_a   1.000
_cell.length_b   1.000
_cell.length_c   1.000
_cell.angle_alpha   90.00
_cell.angle_beta   90.00
_cell.angle_gamma   90.00
#
_symmetry.space_group_name_H-M   'P 1'
#
loop_
_entity.id
_entity.type
_entity.pdbx_description
1 polymer ?
#
loop_
_entity_poly.entity_id
_entity_poly.type
_entity_poly.pdbx_seq_one_letter_code
_entity_poly.pdbx_strand_id
1 'polypeptide(L)'
;MISRFLSAAMILAVTAWPATAGTVHGAYVGCLNSDMLDEFTTAAVNKDARQMAALFNHGCYSIEGREYSVVDRGFITSTIRVYAGGGSIKLIAPSEALKD
;
A
#
# COMPACT_ATOMS: atom_id res chain seq x y z
N MET A 1 17.34 42.48 -43.45
CA MET A 1 16.57 41.31 -43.91
C MET A 1 16.27 40.42 -42.72
N ILE A 2 14.98 40.21 -42.49
CA ILE A 2 14.37 39.46 -41.40
C ILE A 2 14.41 37.97 -41.75
N SER A 3 14.81 37.08 -40.83
CA SER A 3 14.15 35.77 -40.77
C SER A 3 14.26 35.17 -39.37
N ARG A 4 13.09 35.05 -38.77
CA ARG A 4 12.82 34.47 -37.46
C ARG A 4 12.78 32.94 -37.61
N PHE A 5 13.67 32.21 -36.95
CA PHE A 5 13.46 30.79 -36.72
C PHE A 5 12.94 30.59 -35.30
N LEU A 6 11.62 30.66 -35.16
CA LEU A 6 10.91 30.14 -33.99
C LEU A 6 10.99 28.61 -34.03
N SER A 7 11.92 28.02 -33.28
CA SER A 7 11.90 26.59 -33.00
C SER A 7 10.82 26.32 -31.94
N ALA A 8 9.74 25.66 -32.37
CA ALA A 8 8.65 25.22 -31.52
C ALA A 8 9.17 24.21 -30.48
N ALA A 9 9.31 24.65 -29.23
CA ALA A 9 9.53 23.79 -28.09
C ALA A 9 8.23 23.04 -27.79
N MET A 10 8.12 21.82 -28.29
CA MET A 10 6.98 20.94 -28.02
C MET A 10 7.13 20.39 -26.60
N ILE A 11 6.44 21.02 -25.65
CA ILE A 11 6.39 20.61 -24.25
C ILE A 11 5.57 19.32 -24.19
N LEU A 12 6.25 18.17 -24.07
CA LEU A 12 5.64 16.91 -23.66
C LEU A 12 5.25 17.04 -22.18
N ALA A 13 4.01 17.44 -21.93
CA ALA A 13 3.39 17.32 -20.62
C ALA A 13 3.16 15.83 -20.33
N VAL A 14 4.11 15.20 -19.64
CA VAL A 14 3.92 13.87 -19.06
C VAL A 14 2.85 14.01 -17.98
N THR A 15 1.64 13.54 -18.26
CA THR A 15 0.57 13.42 -17.27
C THR A 15 0.94 12.31 -16.30
N ALA A 16 1.65 12.65 -15.22
CA ALA A 16 1.83 11.75 -14.09
C ALA A 16 0.44 11.46 -13.49
N TRP A 17 -0.05 10.24 -13.67
CA TRP A 17 -1.23 9.80 -12.92
C TRP A 17 -0.87 9.84 -11.43
N PRO A 18 -1.72 10.45 -10.58
CA PRO A 18 -1.51 10.40 -9.14
C PRO A 18 -1.66 8.94 -8.72
N ALA A 19 -0.56 8.31 -8.32
CA ALA A 19 -0.65 7.14 -7.48
C ALA A 19 -1.37 7.59 -6.22
N THR A 20 -2.52 6.97 -5.90
CA THR A 20 -3.28 7.27 -4.69
C THR A 20 -2.42 6.88 -3.51
N ALA A 21 -1.72 7.88 -2.95
CA ALA A 21 -0.91 7.75 -1.77
C ALA A 21 -1.76 8.19 -0.58
N GLY A 22 -1.82 7.33 0.44
CA GLY A 22 -2.58 7.57 1.66
C GLY A 22 -1.77 7.16 2.88
N THR A 23 -2.31 7.49 4.05
CA THR A 23 -1.79 7.01 5.33
C THR A 23 -2.79 6.02 5.90
N VAL A 24 -2.32 4.87 6.37
CA VAL A 24 -3.22 3.90 7.02
C VAL A 24 -3.70 4.47 8.34
N HIS A 25 -5.02 4.60 8.48
CA HIS A 25 -5.67 5.05 9.72
C HIS A 25 -6.22 3.85 10.49
N GLY A 26 -5.77 3.67 11.73
CA GLY A 26 -6.20 2.59 12.61
C GLY A 26 -5.20 1.43 12.70
N ALA A 27 -5.43 0.54 13.67
CA ALA A 27 -4.57 -0.59 13.99
C ALA A 27 -4.74 -1.75 12.98
N TYR A 28 -4.35 -1.51 11.73
CA TYR A 28 -4.41 -2.50 10.66
C TYR A 28 -3.09 -3.23 10.46
N VAL A 29 -3.18 -4.42 9.88
CA VAL A 29 -2.05 -5.28 9.51
C VAL A 29 -1.99 -5.46 8.00
N GLY A 30 -0.78 -5.54 7.46
CA GLY A 30 -0.52 -6.00 6.10
C GLY A 30 0.33 -7.26 6.13
N CYS A 31 -0.03 -8.28 5.36
CA CYS A 31 0.69 -9.56 5.32
C CYS A 31 1.25 -9.85 3.92
N LEU A 32 2.27 -10.70 3.83
CA LEU A 32 2.93 -11.03 2.55
C LEU A 32 2.01 -11.73 1.54
N ASN A 33 0.96 -12.42 2.00
CA ASN A 33 -0.03 -13.09 1.17
C ASN A 33 -1.42 -13.12 1.85
N SER A 34 -2.43 -13.57 1.11
CA SER A 34 -3.83 -13.67 1.57
C SER A 34 -4.00 -14.66 2.71
N ASP A 35 -3.31 -15.80 2.66
CA ASP A 35 -3.51 -16.90 3.61
C ASP A 35 -3.04 -16.48 5.00
N MET A 36 -1.91 -15.78 5.09
CA MET A 36 -1.42 -15.18 6.33
C MET A 36 -2.36 -14.12 6.87
N LEU A 37 -2.99 -13.32 5.99
CA LEU A 37 -3.96 -12.32 6.42
C LEU A 37 -5.24 -12.97 6.97
N ASP A 38 -5.71 -14.03 6.33
CA ASP A 38 -6.87 -14.80 6.78
C ASP A 38 -6.59 -15.51 8.11
N GLU A 39 -5.40 -16.09 8.25
CA GLU A 39 -4.95 -16.70 9.49
C GLU A 39 -4.81 -15.67 10.62
N PHE A 40 -4.28 -14.49 10.31
CA PHE A 40 -4.21 -13.38 11.27
C PHE A 40 -5.60 -12.93 11.70
N THR A 41 -6.53 -12.80 10.76
CA THR A 41 -7.91 -12.41 11.02
C THR A 41 -8.61 -13.44 11.90
N THR A 42 -8.44 -14.73 11.59
CA THR A 42 -8.95 -15.84 12.39
C THR A 42 -8.39 -15.83 13.80
N ALA A 43 -7.07 -15.63 13.95
CA ALA A 43 -6.42 -15.50 15.25
C ALA A 43 -6.95 -14.30 16.03
N ALA A 44 -7.17 -13.15 15.38
CA ALA A 44 -7.71 -11.95 16.01
C ALA A 44 -9.15 -12.16 16.51
N VAL A 45 -10.02 -12.78 15.70
CA VAL A 45 -11.40 -13.13 16.08
C VAL A 45 -11.40 -14.08 17.28
N ASN A 46 -10.51 -15.07 17.27
CA ASN A 46 -10.36 -16.05 18.36
C ASN A 46 -9.59 -15.51 19.58
N LYS A 47 -9.09 -14.27 19.52
CA LYS A 47 -8.22 -13.65 20.55
C LYS A 47 -6.94 -14.46 20.83
N ASP A 48 -6.42 -15.16 19.83
CA ASP A 48 -5.17 -15.92 19.92
C ASP A 48 -3.96 -14.98 19.74
N ALA A 49 -3.57 -14.32 20.83
CA ALA A 49 -2.42 -13.42 20.85
C ALA A 49 -1.11 -14.11 20.49
N ARG A 50 -0.98 -15.41 20.75
CA ARG A 50 0.24 -16.16 20.43
C ARG A 50 0.36 -16.35 18.93
N GLN A 51 -0.72 -16.69 18.26
CA GLN A 51 -0.73 -16.86 16.80
C GLN A 51 -0.55 -15.52 16.08
N MET A 52 -1.20 -14.45 16.56
CA MET A 52 -0.96 -13.10 16.01
C MET A 52 0.52 -12.70 16.13
N ALA A 53 1.15 -12.95 17.29
CA ALA A 53 2.57 -12.67 17.49
C ALA A 53 3.48 -13.55 16.61
N ALA A 54 3.12 -14.82 16.39
CA ALA A 54 3.85 -15.68 15.47
C ALA A 54 3.81 -15.11 14.03
N LEU A 55 2.63 -14.73 13.56
CA LEU A 55 2.45 -14.17 12.21
C LEU A 55 3.20 -12.85 12.01
N PHE A 56 3.28 -11.99 13.04
CA PHE A 56 4.12 -10.79 12.98
C PHE A 56 5.61 -11.08 12.77
N ASN A 57 6.10 -12.24 13.21
CA ASN A 57 7.49 -12.65 13.01
C ASN A 57 7.73 -13.35 11.66
N HIS A 58 6.67 -13.78 10.97
CA HIS A 58 6.77 -14.63 9.78
C HIS A 58 6.33 -13.95 8.48
N GLY A 59 5.55 -12.87 8.53
CA GLY A 59 5.14 -12.19 7.30
C GLY A 59 4.01 -11.18 7.42
N CYS A 60 3.50 -10.92 8.61
CA CYS A 60 2.57 -9.83 8.85
C CYS A 60 3.28 -8.64 9.50
N TYR A 61 2.87 -7.43 9.19
CA TYR A 61 3.47 -6.20 9.67
C TYR A 61 2.39 -5.22 10.08
N SER A 62 2.62 -4.49 11.17
CA SER A 62 1.79 -3.33 11.49
C SER A 62 2.01 -2.27 10.42
N ILE A 63 0.91 -1.83 9.80
CA ILE A 63 0.91 -0.81 8.76
C ILE A 63 0.30 0.50 9.26
N GLU A 64 -0.10 0.58 10.52
CA GLU A 64 -0.64 1.79 11.14
C GLU A 64 0.31 2.98 10.99
N GLY A 65 -0.23 4.12 10.52
CA GLY A 65 0.52 5.35 10.34
C GLY A 65 1.59 5.28 9.24
N ARG A 66 1.64 4.19 8.46
CA ARG A 66 2.54 4.07 7.32
C ARG A 66 1.92 4.70 6.08
N GLU A 67 2.78 5.35 5.31
CA GLU A 67 2.45 5.75 3.94
C GLU A 67 2.32 4.50 3.07
N TYR A 68 1.29 4.48 2.24
CA TYR A 68 1.08 3.43 1.26
C TYR A 68 0.67 3.99 -0.09
N SER A 69 0.83 3.18 -1.13
CA SER A 69 0.17 3.36 -2.41
C SER A 69 -0.60 2.09 -2.78
N VAL A 70 -1.79 2.22 -3.33
CA VAL A 70 -2.57 1.07 -3.78
C VAL A 70 -1.96 0.49 -5.05
N VAL A 71 -1.68 -0.82 -5.04
CA VAL A 71 -1.18 -1.56 -6.21
C VAL A 71 -2.34 -2.21 -6.95
N ASP A 72 -3.25 -2.85 -6.20
CA ASP A 72 -4.46 -3.48 -6.72
C ASP A 72 -5.58 -3.38 -5.67
N ARG A 73 -6.74 -2.86 -6.05
CA ARG A 73 -7.87 -2.62 -5.14
C ARG A 73 -8.90 -3.74 -5.31
N GLY A 74 -9.05 -4.58 -4.29
CA GLY A 74 -10.09 -5.61 -4.26
C GLY A 74 -11.24 -5.23 -3.35
N PHE A 75 -12.31 -6.04 -3.39
CA PHE A 75 -13.50 -5.81 -2.59
C PHE A 75 -13.27 -6.09 -1.10
N ILE A 76 -12.65 -7.22 -0.75
CA ILE A 76 -12.37 -7.62 0.63
C ILE A 76 -10.95 -7.27 1.04
N THR A 77 -9.99 -7.64 0.21
CA THR A 77 -8.56 -7.37 0.42
C THR A 77 -8.02 -6.55 -0.74
N SER A 78 -6.96 -5.81 -0.48
CA SER A 78 -6.26 -5.00 -1.46
C SER A 78 -4.76 -5.25 -1.34
N THR A 79 -4.09 -5.19 -2.48
CA THR A 79 -2.63 -5.20 -2.53
C THR A 79 -2.13 -3.77 -2.43
N ILE A 80 -1.29 -3.50 -1.44
CA ILE A 80 -0.69 -2.19 -1.21
C ILE A 80 0.83 -2.28 -1.21
N ARG A 81 1.46 -1.16 -1.53
CA ARG A 81 2.89 -0.96 -1.32
C ARG A 81 3.06 -0.02 -0.14
N VAL A 82 3.69 -0.50 0.92
CA VAL A 82 3.96 0.27 2.14
C VAL A 82 5.40 0.76 2.13
N TYR A 83 5.62 2.01 2.52
CA TYR A 83 6.94 2.66 2.52
C TYR A 83 7.49 2.77 3.95
N ALA A 84 8.73 2.33 4.15
CA ALA A 84 9.43 2.40 5.43
C ALA A 84 10.95 2.39 5.26
N GLY A 85 11.65 3.23 6.02
CA GLY A 85 13.12 3.20 6.12
C GLY A 85 13.88 3.37 4.80
N GLY A 86 13.31 4.12 3.85
CA GLY A 86 13.89 4.28 2.50
C GLY A 86 13.63 3.13 1.53
N GLY A 87 12.87 2.11 1.95
CA GLY A 87 12.42 0.99 1.13
C GLY A 87 10.90 0.92 0.99
N SER A 88 10.43 -0.09 0.25
CA SER A 88 9.01 -0.42 0.18
C SER A 88 8.78 -1.92 0.13
N ILE A 89 7.63 -2.36 0.61
CA ILE A 89 7.20 -3.76 0.57
C ILE A 89 5.76 -3.86 0.06
N LYS A 90 5.48 -4.90 -0.72
CA LYS A 90 4.14 -5.21 -1.19
C LYS A 90 3.44 -6.12 -0.19
N LEU A 91 2.28 -5.72 0.29
CA LEU A 91 1.49 -6.43 1.30
C LEU A 91 0.03 -6.54 0.85
N ILE A 92 -0.65 -7.56 1.37
CA ILE A 92 -2.10 -7.73 1.31
C ILE A 92 -2.67 -7.18 2.62
N ALA A 93 -3.65 -6.29 2.52
CA ALA A 93 -4.35 -5.70 3.66
C ALA A 93 -5.87 -5.76 3.42
N PRO A 94 -6.70 -5.69 4.47
CA PRO A 94 -8.13 -5.53 4.28
C PRO A 94 -8.40 -4.20 3.57
N SER A 95 -9.33 -4.18 2.61
CA SER A 95 -9.64 -2.97 1.84
C SER A 95 -10.15 -1.83 2.71
N GLU A 96 -10.70 -2.15 3.89
CA GLU A 96 -11.14 -1.19 4.91
C GLU A 96 -9.99 -0.38 5.53
N ALA A 97 -8.74 -0.88 5.45
CA ALA A 97 -7.55 -0.15 5.89
C ALA A 97 -7.23 1.03 4.97
N LEU A 98 -7.79 1.04 3.75
CA LEU A 98 -7.51 2.00 2.70
C LEU A 98 -8.63 3.04 2.64
N LYS A 99 -8.74 3.84 3.71
CA LYS A 99 -9.63 5.00 3.73
C LYS A 99 -8.84 6.21 3.26
N ASP A 100 -9.23 6.71 2.10
CA ASP A 100 -8.82 8.02 1.58
C ASP A 100 -9.52 9.14 2.38
#